data_AF-A0A8T4LDV9-F1
#
_entry.id   AF-A0A8T4LDV9-F1
#
_cell.length_a   1.000
_cell.length_b   1.000
_cell.length_c   1.000
_cell.angle_alpha   90.00
_cell.angle_beta   90.00
_cell.angle_gamma   90.00
#
_symmetry.space_group_name_H-M   'P 1'
#
loop_
_entity.id
_entity.type
_entity.pdbx_description
1 polymer ?
#
loop_
_entity_poly.entity_id
_entity_poly.type
_entity_poly.pdbx_seq_one_letter_code
_entity_poly.pdbx_strand_id
1 'polypeptide(L)'
;MVAWVKALLIVTIITLTFYAIFTPPQTGFAASTEPCNRQIIYNIGIGDNLSTELGSELDRSDLCMFKGDLNIGGTTSNSRELLVFNNRGKFAGAATTLTSSSNYNDIVFEAKPGSIKLYYTFDNNVDLTKVTKNNPAQIQFLGKTFNIFSVSGKQFTAFAGDSKLISGGQLIDVKGKSVRLARVGSNGAIIIEIDGEAGVIEKGGSEFINGLQVTNIDSFYDSSSLENNIAKIVVGTQSLITVSDGSYYGADNQKWRWNIGDLSTTGSTVTSESEEFSGPFIGIENAFDYSSNDDDTPRKGECINLPEDYMHICLDATTTSDTTTVDIEMVSEDFTEAGGTTEQAVHFEADTNNLRVGSTRTREFWITGSGNLYYYDNGIKAGSFDGTNIGRIERLDLVKSGGIYTLKSSQENDNIAFSFSGSDLSTITWNGKSIKDTNGVLITKQGVIVKDVDDDGITLAVPEDRSFATFRLVSAAQ
;
A
#
# COMPACT_ATOMS: atom_id res chain seq x y z
N MET A 1 2.40 95.03 -27.33
CA MET A 1 1.39 94.44 -28.23
C MET A 1 2.16 93.82 -29.40
N VAL A 2 2.34 92.48 -29.43
CA VAL A 2 1.52 91.47 -30.14
C VAL A 2 1.68 91.64 -31.67
N ALA A 3 2.09 90.68 -32.53
CA ALA A 3 2.02 89.20 -32.59
C ALA A 3 3.25 88.67 -33.38
N TRP A 4 3.88 87.52 -33.11
CA TRP A 4 3.47 86.10 -33.28
C TRP A 4 3.02 85.70 -34.69
N VAL A 5 3.91 85.03 -35.43
CA VAL A 5 3.59 83.92 -36.35
C VAL A 5 4.70 82.87 -36.20
N LYS A 6 4.37 81.68 -35.68
CA LYS A 6 5.19 80.47 -35.81
C LYS A 6 4.33 79.39 -36.45
N ALA A 7 4.76 78.91 -37.60
CA ALA A 7 4.22 77.73 -38.26
C ALA A 7 4.55 76.49 -37.42
N LEU A 8 3.54 75.67 -37.16
CA LEU A 8 3.69 74.38 -36.47
C LEU A 8 3.60 73.27 -37.53
N LEU A 9 4.72 72.59 -37.75
CA LEU A 9 4.83 71.38 -38.56
C LEU A 9 4.30 70.21 -37.70
N ILE A 10 3.21 69.58 -38.12
CA ILE A 10 2.67 68.38 -37.46
C ILE A 10 3.49 67.18 -37.93
N VAL A 11 4.29 66.60 -37.02
CA VAL A 11 4.91 65.29 -37.19
C VAL A 11 4.04 64.28 -36.45
N THR A 12 3.31 63.47 -37.19
CA THR A 12 2.54 62.34 -36.65
C THR A 12 3.50 61.19 -36.34
N ILE A 13 3.82 60.99 -35.06
CA ILE A 13 4.53 59.80 -34.59
C ILE A 13 3.50 58.68 -34.44
N ILE A 14 3.56 57.68 -35.32
CA ILE A 14 2.81 56.43 -35.17
C ILE A 14 3.61 55.54 -34.21
N THR A 15 3.23 55.52 -32.94
CA THR A 15 3.69 54.52 -31.97
C THR A 15 2.99 53.19 -32.25
N LEU A 16 3.65 52.31 -32.99
CA LEU A 16 3.32 50.89 -33.08
C LEU A 16 3.64 50.23 -31.73
N THR A 17 2.61 50.00 -30.92
CA THR A 17 2.73 49.24 -29.68
C THR A 17 2.59 47.76 -30.06
N PHE A 18 3.70 47.02 -30.09
CA PHE A 18 3.65 45.57 -30.15
C PHE A 18 3.13 45.04 -28.81
N TYR A 19 1.88 44.59 -28.78
CA TYR A 19 1.42 43.68 -27.73
C TYR A 19 2.07 42.33 -27.98
N ALA A 20 3.23 42.09 -27.37
CA ALA A 20 3.68 40.74 -27.13
C ALA A 20 2.72 40.14 -26.09
N ILE A 21 1.77 39.34 -26.55
CA ILE A 21 0.96 38.50 -25.68
C ILE A 21 1.89 37.41 -25.15
N PHE A 22 2.66 37.73 -24.11
CA PHE A 22 3.21 36.72 -23.22
C PHE A 22 2.04 36.18 -22.41
N THR A 23 1.40 35.12 -22.89
CA THR A 23 0.69 34.23 -21.99
C THR A 23 1.77 33.60 -21.08
N PRO A 24 1.78 33.88 -19.77
CA PRO A 24 2.63 33.10 -18.87
C PRO A 24 2.27 31.62 -19.07
N PRO A 25 3.24 30.68 -18.96
CA PRO A 25 2.87 29.28 -18.80
C PRO A 25 1.88 29.23 -17.63
N GLN A 26 0.74 28.58 -17.85
CA GLN A 26 -0.25 28.30 -16.81
C GLN A 26 0.39 27.38 -15.76
N THR A 27 1.27 27.93 -14.93
CA THR A 27 1.73 27.32 -13.69
C THR A 27 0.62 27.56 -12.70
N GLY A 28 -0.22 26.56 -12.53
CA GLY A 28 -1.34 26.65 -11.62
C GLY A 28 -2.04 25.31 -11.53
N PHE A 29 -1.34 24.30 -11.01
CA PHE A 29 -2.06 23.39 -10.13
C PHE A 29 -2.75 24.29 -9.11
N ALA A 30 -4.08 24.37 -9.16
CA ALA A 30 -4.83 24.82 -8.01
C ALA A 30 -4.61 23.73 -6.95
N ALA A 31 -3.47 23.81 -6.25
CA ALA A 31 -3.26 23.05 -5.04
C ALA A 31 -4.44 23.41 -4.14
N SER A 32 -5.23 22.39 -3.81
CA SER A 32 -6.27 22.48 -2.81
C SER A 32 -5.67 23.12 -1.56
N THR A 33 -6.13 24.31 -1.22
CA THR A 33 -5.66 25.10 -0.07
C THR A 33 -6.14 24.56 1.28
N GLU A 34 -6.88 23.45 1.30
CA GLU A 34 -7.21 22.78 2.55
C GLU A 34 -6.05 21.86 2.96
N PRO A 35 -5.45 22.07 4.16
CA PRO A 35 -4.52 21.10 4.72
C PRO A 35 -5.29 19.81 4.97
N CYS A 36 -5.10 18.86 4.06
CA CYS A 36 -5.78 17.59 4.12
C CYS A 36 -4.91 16.66 4.98
N ASN A 37 -5.26 16.57 6.26
CA ASN A 37 -4.77 15.54 7.16
C ASN A 37 -5.92 14.53 7.36
N ARG A 38 -6.21 13.75 6.32
CA ARG A 38 -7.21 12.67 6.41
C ARG A 38 -6.51 11.39 6.80
N GLN A 39 -7.04 10.83 7.86
CA GLN A 39 -6.73 9.50 8.31
C GLN A 39 -8.01 8.68 8.16
N ILE A 40 -7.86 7.43 7.74
CA ILE A 40 -8.96 6.48 7.81
C ILE A 40 -8.57 5.32 8.71
N ILE A 41 -9.52 4.92 9.54
CA ILE A 41 -9.38 3.83 10.51
C ILE A 41 -10.45 2.80 10.18
N TYR A 42 -10.04 1.55 9.99
CA TYR A 42 -10.95 0.45 9.72
C TYR A 42 -10.59 -0.78 10.53
N ASN A 43 -11.61 -1.52 10.92
CA ASN A 43 -11.46 -2.81 11.58
C ASN A 43 -11.63 -3.90 10.52
N ILE A 44 -10.58 -4.68 10.30
CA ILE A 44 -10.52 -5.74 9.30
C ILE A 44 -10.43 -7.07 10.03
N GLY A 45 -11.21 -8.06 9.61
CA GLY A 45 -11.11 -9.42 10.16
C GLY A 45 -9.69 -9.96 9.98
N ILE A 46 -9.15 -10.62 11.00
CA ILE A 46 -7.82 -11.26 10.87
C ILE A 46 -7.90 -12.39 9.84
N GLY A 47 -7.09 -12.35 8.79
CA GLY A 47 -7.15 -13.25 7.64
C GLY A 47 -8.00 -12.73 6.49
N ASP A 48 -8.68 -11.60 6.67
CA ASP A 48 -9.36 -10.91 5.59
C ASP A 48 -8.43 -9.95 4.87
N ASN A 49 -8.69 -9.80 3.56
CA ASN A 49 -8.01 -8.79 2.77
C ASN A 49 -8.58 -7.41 3.10
N LEU A 50 -7.71 -6.39 3.18
CA LEU A 50 -8.06 -4.98 3.36
C LEU A 50 -9.18 -4.53 2.40
N SER A 51 -9.15 -5.00 1.15
CA SER A 51 -10.16 -4.67 0.13
C SER A 51 -11.59 -5.10 0.47
N THR A 52 -11.77 -6.03 1.40
CA THR A 52 -13.10 -6.55 1.79
C THR A 52 -13.96 -5.45 2.42
N GLU A 53 -13.35 -4.58 3.23
CA GLU A 53 -14.04 -3.51 3.95
C GLU A 53 -13.75 -2.13 3.35
N LEU A 54 -12.53 -1.92 2.81
CA LEU A 54 -12.14 -0.65 2.18
C LEU A 54 -12.73 -0.45 0.78
N GLY A 55 -13.15 -1.54 0.14
CA GLY A 55 -13.20 -1.60 -1.32
C GLY A 55 -11.80 -1.81 -1.92
N SER A 56 -11.77 -2.18 -3.20
CA SER A 56 -10.53 -2.46 -3.94
C SER A 56 -9.74 -1.20 -4.30
N GLU A 57 -10.39 -0.03 -4.31
CA GLU A 57 -9.85 1.24 -4.78
C GLU A 57 -10.20 2.37 -3.80
N LEU A 58 -9.19 3.14 -3.38
CA LEU A 58 -9.35 4.37 -2.62
C LEU A 58 -8.88 5.56 -3.45
N ASP A 59 -9.61 6.68 -3.41
CA ASP A 59 -9.29 7.90 -4.14
C ASP A 59 -9.25 9.15 -3.23
N ARG A 60 -9.25 10.34 -3.83
CA ARG A 60 -9.26 11.62 -3.11
C ARG A 60 -10.44 11.79 -2.14
N SER A 61 -11.56 11.11 -2.39
CA SER A 61 -12.71 11.15 -1.48
C SER A 61 -12.42 10.46 -0.14
N ASP A 62 -11.50 9.50 -0.15
CA ASP A 62 -11.08 8.72 1.02
C ASP A 62 -9.86 9.35 1.70
N LEU A 63 -8.78 9.54 0.94
CA LEU A 63 -7.48 10.04 1.42
C LEU A 63 -7.08 11.32 0.70
N CYS A 64 -6.04 12.01 1.19
CA CYS A 64 -5.58 13.27 0.63
C CYS A 64 -4.75 13.11 -0.66
N MET A 65 -5.27 12.30 -1.58
CA MET A 65 -4.61 11.97 -2.84
C MET A 65 -4.88 13.01 -3.91
N PHE A 66 -4.00 13.06 -4.90
CA PHE A 66 -4.09 14.01 -5.99
C PHE A 66 -5.36 13.80 -6.83
N LYS A 67 -5.98 14.91 -7.23
CA LYS A 67 -6.96 14.97 -8.32
C LYS A 67 -6.89 16.35 -8.95
N GLY A 68 -6.80 16.42 -10.26
CA GLY A 68 -6.71 17.68 -10.96
C GLY A 68 -6.50 17.53 -12.45
N ASP A 69 -6.31 18.67 -13.09
CA ASP A 69 -6.17 18.75 -14.54
C ASP A 69 -4.72 18.53 -14.96
N LEU A 70 -4.54 17.81 -16.06
CA LEU A 70 -3.28 17.62 -16.75
C LEU A 70 -3.38 18.22 -18.14
N ASN A 71 -2.50 19.18 -18.44
CA ASN A 71 -2.43 19.81 -19.75
C ASN A 71 -1.30 19.22 -20.58
N ILE A 72 -1.62 18.70 -21.76
CA ILE A 72 -0.65 18.18 -22.73
C ILE A 72 -0.98 18.72 -24.10
N GLY A 73 -0.12 19.61 -24.62
CA GLY A 73 -0.22 20.05 -26.02
C GLY A 73 -1.54 20.74 -26.36
N GLY A 74 -2.13 21.46 -25.39
CA GLY A 74 -3.40 22.15 -25.52
C GLY A 74 -4.64 21.29 -25.22
N THR A 75 -4.47 20.01 -24.91
CA THR A 75 -5.56 19.15 -24.42
C THR A 75 -5.49 19.06 -22.89
N THR A 76 -6.62 19.29 -22.23
CA THR A 76 -6.77 19.06 -20.79
C THR A 76 -7.37 17.67 -20.55
N SER A 77 -6.73 16.86 -19.73
CA SER A 77 -7.27 15.61 -19.20
C SER A 77 -7.46 15.73 -17.70
N ASN A 78 -8.39 14.96 -17.14
CA ASN A 78 -8.54 14.86 -15.70
C ASN A 78 -7.69 13.69 -15.23
N SER A 79 -6.91 13.90 -14.19
CA SER A 79 -6.07 12.89 -13.59
C SER A 79 -6.33 12.79 -12.09
N ARG A 80 -6.08 11.61 -11.55
CA ARG A 80 -6.17 11.37 -10.11
C ARG A 80 -5.17 10.31 -9.69
N GLU A 81 -4.94 10.26 -8.40
CA GLU A 81 -4.26 9.14 -7.77
C GLU A 81 -5.28 8.14 -7.22
N LEU A 82 -4.88 6.87 -7.23
CA LEU A 82 -5.67 5.73 -6.80
C LEU A 82 -4.78 4.78 -5.99
N LEU A 83 -5.19 4.47 -4.75
CA LEU A 83 -4.59 3.39 -3.98
C LEU A 83 -5.43 2.14 -4.18
N VAL A 84 -4.79 1.03 -4.56
CA VAL A 84 -5.46 -0.22 -4.92
C VAL A 84 -4.98 -1.33 -4.01
N PHE A 85 -5.94 -2.07 -3.46
CA PHE A 85 -5.72 -3.30 -2.72
C PHE A 85 -6.21 -4.50 -3.51
N ASN A 86 -5.61 -5.66 -3.29
CA ASN A 86 -6.10 -6.95 -3.80
C ASN A 86 -6.19 -7.08 -5.33
N ASN A 87 -5.43 -6.28 -6.08
CA ASN A 87 -5.38 -6.45 -7.53
C ASN A 87 -4.89 -7.88 -7.87
N ARG A 88 -5.68 -8.59 -8.68
CA ARG A 88 -5.50 -10.01 -9.05
C ARG A 88 -5.55 -10.99 -7.86
N GLY A 89 -6.33 -10.68 -6.83
CA GLY A 89 -6.59 -11.62 -5.72
C GLY A 89 -5.42 -11.77 -4.73
N LYS A 90 -4.48 -10.82 -4.71
CA LYS A 90 -3.29 -10.88 -3.86
C LYS A 90 -3.59 -10.36 -2.46
N PHE A 91 -3.15 -11.12 -1.45
CA PHE A 91 -3.41 -10.79 -0.05
C PHE A 91 -2.65 -9.55 0.43
N ALA A 92 -3.39 -8.64 1.06
CA ALA A 92 -2.90 -7.58 1.93
C ALA A 92 -3.85 -7.51 3.13
N GLY A 93 -3.40 -7.77 4.34
CA GLY A 93 -4.27 -7.78 5.52
C GLY A 93 -3.59 -8.32 6.77
N ALA A 94 -4.31 -8.28 7.89
CA ALA A 94 -3.80 -8.84 9.12
C ALA A 94 -3.77 -10.37 9.03
N ALA A 95 -2.70 -10.98 9.53
CA ALA A 95 -2.51 -12.42 9.52
C ALA A 95 -1.94 -12.94 10.83
N THR A 96 -2.07 -14.25 11.02
CA THR A 96 -1.52 -15.05 12.11
C THR A 96 -1.00 -16.36 11.53
N THR A 97 -0.36 -17.20 12.33
CA THR A 97 0.06 -18.57 11.94
C THR A 97 -1.07 -19.39 11.30
N LEU A 98 -2.34 -19.18 11.70
CA LEU A 98 -3.46 -19.93 11.12
C LEU A 98 -3.96 -19.40 9.78
N THR A 99 -3.73 -18.12 9.49
CA THR A 99 -4.22 -17.49 8.25
C THR A 99 -3.09 -17.30 7.23
N SER A 100 -1.84 -17.54 7.64
CA SER A 100 -0.64 -17.41 6.83
C SER A 100 0.00 -18.78 6.54
N SER A 101 0.89 -18.80 5.56
CA SER A 101 1.87 -19.88 5.35
C SER A 101 3.06 -19.83 6.30
N SER A 102 3.22 -18.74 7.04
CA SER A 102 4.35 -18.45 7.93
C SER A 102 3.94 -18.56 9.39
N ASN A 103 4.91 -18.91 10.26
CA ASN A 103 4.67 -19.06 11.69
C ASN A 103 4.98 -17.74 12.41
N TYR A 104 3.94 -17.14 12.99
CA TYR A 104 4.02 -15.92 13.78
C TYR A 104 3.62 -16.17 15.23
N ASN A 105 4.32 -15.51 16.15
CA ASN A 105 3.96 -15.52 17.57
C ASN A 105 2.92 -14.44 17.94
N ASP A 106 2.52 -13.61 16.99
CA ASP A 106 1.55 -12.51 17.14
C ASP A 106 0.80 -12.24 15.82
N ILE A 107 -0.17 -11.33 15.86
CA ILE A 107 -0.84 -10.79 14.68
C ILE A 107 0.11 -9.83 13.96
N VAL A 108 0.21 -10.00 12.65
CA VAL A 108 1.08 -9.22 11.78
C VAL A 108 0.32 -8.67 10.57
N PHE A 109 0.91 -7.74 9.84
CA PHE A 109 0.40 -7.25 8.56
C PHE A 109 1.15 -7.88 7.40
N GLU A 110 0.52 -8.81 6.69
CA GLU A 110 1.09 -9.38 5.47
C GLU A 110 0.64 -8.61 4.23
N ALA A 111 1.56 -8.45 3.30
CA ALA A 111 1.29 -7.96 1.96
C ALA A 111 2.15 -8.72 0.94
N LYS A 112 1.50 -9.52 0.09
CA LYS A 112 2.15 -10.22 -1.02
C LYS A 112 2.60 -9.23 -2.10
N PRO A 113 3.66 -9.50 -2.89
CA PRO A 113 4.13 -8.57 -3.92
C PRO A 113 3.04 -8.19 -4.92
N GLY A 114 2.75 -6.90 -5.07
CA GLY A 114 1.72 -6.33 -5.92
C GLY A 114 0.30 -6.33 -5.35
N SER A 115 0.15 -6.58 -4.05
CA SER A 115 -1.15 -6.47 -3.35
C SER A 115 -1.49 -5.05 -2.92
N ILE A 116 -0.50 -4.16 -2.85
CA ILE A 116 -0.64 -2.73 -2.58
C ILE A 116 -0.06 -1.97 -3.76
N LYS A 117 -0.88 -1.16 -4.41
CA LYS A 117 -0.47 -0.35 -5.57
C LYS A 117 -0.94 1.08 -5.44
N LEU A 118 -0.10 2.05 -5.81
CA LEU A 118 -0.51 3.45 -5.96
C LEU A 118 -0.33 3.84 -7.42
N TYR A 119 -1.37 4.39 -8.03
CA TYR A 119 -1.36 4.82 -9.42
C TYR A 119 -1.68 6.29 -9.56
N TYR A 120 -1.11 6.91 -10.58
CA TYR A 120 -1.56 8.12 -11.25
C TYR A 120 -2.29 7.71 -12.52
N THR A 121 -3.60 7.96 -12.58
CA THR A 121 -4.50 7.54 -13.65
C THR A 121 -5.05 8.74 -14.41
N PHE A 122 -5.55 8.49 -15.62
CA PHE A 122 -6.18 9.49 -16.50
C PHE A 122 -7.65 9.12 -16.69
N ASP A 123 -8.55 9.93 -16.14
CA ASP A 123 -9.99 9.69 -16.17
C ASP A 123 -10.57 9.94 -17.58
N ASN A 124 -9.91 10.79 -18.36
CA ASN A 124 -10.29 11.12 -19.73
C ASN A 124 -9.15 10.79 -20.71
N ASN A 125 -9.50 10.81 -22.01
CA ASN A 125 -8.57 10.50 -23.09
C ASN A 125 -7.30 11.38 -23.02
N VAL A 126 -6.14 10.74 -22.89
CA VAL A 126 -4.82 11.38 -22.88
C VAL A 126 -3.95 10.82 -24.00
N ASP A 127 -3.09 11.65 -24.56
CA ASP A 127 -2.08 11.25 -25.54
C ASP A 127 -0.70 11.74 -25.10
N LEU A 128 0.00 10.90 -24.33
CA LEU A 128 1.33 11.19 -23.81
C LEU A 128 2.41 11.16 -24.91
N THR A 129 2.13 10.69 -26.13
CA THR A 129 3.12 10.69 -27.21
C THR A 129 3.46 12.11 -27.71
N LYS A 130 2.63 13.10 -27.35
CA LYS A 130 2.81 14.53 -27.69
C LYS A 130 3.74 15.29 -26.76
N VAL A 131 4.19 14.68 -25.66
CA VAL A 131 5.08 15.35 -24.70
C VAL A 131 6.46 15.60 -25.31
N THR A 132 7.06 16.73 -24.97
CA THR A 132 8.43 17.09 -25.39
C THR A 132 9.12 17.87 -24.28
N LYS A 133 10.43 18.12 -24.39
CA LYS A 133 11.16 18.94 -23.38
C LYS A 133 10.60 20.36 -23.25
N ASN A 134 10.01 20.89 -24.33
CA ASN A 134 9.42 22.24 -24.35
C ASN A 134 7.95 22.28 -23.91
N ASN A 135 7.27 21.13 -23.98
CA ASN A 135 5.88 20.96 -23.61
C ASN A 135 5.74 19.61 -22.87
N PRO A 136 6.29 19.50 -21.64
CA PRO A 136 6.22 18.28 -20.86
C PRO A 136 4.82 18.13 -20.23
N ALA A 137 4.44 16.89 -19.93
CA ALA A 137 3.34 16.61 -19.02
C ALA A 137 3.84 16.74 -17.58
N GLN A 138 3.37 17.76 -16.86
CA GLN A 138 3.69 17.93 -15.44
C GLN A 138 2.70 17.14 -14.60
N ILE A 139 3.19 16.17 -13.83
CA ILE A 139 2.40 15.39 -12.86
C ILE A 139 2.95 15.60 -11.46
N GLN A 140 2.10 15.44 -10.45
CA GLN A 140 2.50 15.26 -9.06
C GLN A 140 2.18 13.82 -8.67
N PHE A 141 3.20 13.07 -8.25
CA PHE A 141 3.06 11.68 -7.85
C PHE A 141 4.01 11.39 -6.69
N LEU A 142 3.52 10.75 -5.63
CA LEU A 142 4.29 10.51 -4.39
C LEU A 142 4.87 11.80 -3.78
N GLY A 143 4.12 12.90 -3.86
CA GLY A 143 4.56 14.22 -3.40
C GLY A 143 5.70 14.85 -4.22
N LYS A 144 6.06 14.26 -5.37
CA LYS A 144 7.11 14.77 -6.27
C LYS A 144 6.53 15.27 -7.58
N THR A 145 7.06 16.41 -8.05
CA THR A 145 6.81 16.91 -9.41
C THR A 145 7.64 16.10 -10.41
N PHE A 146 6.99 15.56 -11.44
CA PHE A 146 7.66 15.01 -12.62
C PHE A 146 7.20 15.76 -13.87
N ASN A 147 8.16 16.24 -14.66
CA ASN A 147 7.91 16.84 -15.97
C ASN A 147 8.26 15.82 -17.05
N ILE A 148 7.30 14.98 -17.43
CA ILE A 148 7.48 13.90 -18.41
C ILE A 148 7.60 14.51 -19.80
N PHE A 149 8.70 14.21 -20.48
CA PHE A 149 9.00 14.77 -21.81
C PHE A 149 9.32 13.71 -22.86
N SER A 150 9.34 12.43 -22.47
CA SER A 150 9.43 11.31 -23.39
C SER A 150 8.75 10.08 -22.78
N VAL A 151 8.08 9.30 -23.61
CA VAL A 151 7.45 8.03 -23.23
C VAL A 151 7.74 6.96 -24.28
N SER A 152 7.80 5.72 -23.83
CA SER A 152 7.56 4.51 -24.62
C SER A 152 6.55 3.66 -23.85
N GLY A 153 5.88 2.69 -24.48
CA GLY A 153 4.71 2.01 -23.91
C GLY A 153 4.80 1.66 -22.40
N LYS A 154 5.97 1.24 -21.92
CA LYS A 154 6.22 0.88 -20.51
C LYS A 154 7.36 1.66 -19.83
N GLN A 155 7.69 2.86 -20.33
CA GLN A 155 8.77 3.67 -19.79
C GLN A 155 8.52 5.15 -20.02
N PHE A 156 8.99 6.00 -19.11
CA PHE A 156 9.03 7.44 -19.34
C PHE A 156 10.37 8.04 -18.94
N THR A 157 10.69 9.19 -19.52
CA THR A 157 11.78 10.06 -19.10
C THR A 157 11.19 11.40 -18.66
N ALA A 158 11.62 11.86 -17.49
CA ALA A 158 11.12 13.09 -16.88
C ALA A 158 12.24 13.90 -16.24
N PHE A 159 12.03 15.21 -16.14
CA PHE A 159 12.75 15.99 -15.14
C PHE A 159 12.06 15.81 -13.79
N ALA A 160 12.82 15.43 -12.77
CA ALA A 160 12.34 15.23 -11.41
C ALA A 160 12.58 16.50 -10.58
N GLY A 161 11.49 17.13 -10.13
CA GLY A 161 11.50 18.41 -9.42
C GLY A 161 11.12 19.62 -10.29
N ASP A 162 11.00 20.76 -9.64
CA ASP A 162 10.56 22.00 -10.27
C ASP A 162 11.71 22.67 -11.05
N SER A 163 11.37 23.24 -12.20
CA SER A 163 12.33 24.05 -12.96
C SER A 163 12.51 25.42 -12.33
N LYS A 164 13.75 25.88 -12.23
CA LYS A 164 14.12 27.21 -11.73
C LYS A 164 14.73 28.02 -12.86
N LEU A 165 14.34 29.30 -12.95
CA LEU A 165 15.05 30.30 -13.74
C LEU A 165 16.08 30.96 -12.82
N ILE A 166 17.34 30.95 -13.22
CA ILE A 166 18.45 31.55 -12.47
C ILE A 166 19.22 32.50 -13.39
N SER A 167 19.47 33.71 -12.91
CA SER A 167 20.27 34.73 -13.60
C SER A 167 21.76 34.59 -13.29
N GLY A 168 22.63 35.10 -14.15
CA GLY A 168 24.07 35.03 -13.94
C GLY A 168 24.50 35.74 -12.66
N GLY A 169 25.29 35.06 -11.84
CA GLY A 169 25.70 35.50 -10.51
C GLY A 169 24.67 35.25 -9.40
N GLN A 170 23.42 34.93 -9.73
CA GLN A 170 22.38 34.65 -8.73
C GLN A 170 22.73 33.38 -7.96
N LEU A 171 22.53 33.44 -6.64
CA LEU A 171 22.64 32.33 -5.70
C LEU A 171 21.23 31.86 -5.29
N ILE A 172 21.02 30.55 -5.31
CA ILE A 172 19.81 29.92 -4.79
C ILE A 172 20.19 28.80 -3.81
N ASP A 173 19.35 28.57 -2.80
CA ASP A 173 19.50 27.40 -1.93
C ASP A 173 18.75 26.21 -2.52
N VAL A 174 19.43 25.06 -2.56
CA VAL A 174 18.82 23.76 -2.90
C VAL A 174 19.35 22.72 -1.93
N LYS A 175 18.47 22.17 -1.09
CA LYS A 175 18.82 21.14 -0.10
C LYS A 175 19.99 21.57 0.81
N GLY A 176 20.03 22.85 1.19
CA GLY A 176 21.07 23.41 2.06
C GLY A 176 22.42 23.66 1.37
N LYS A 177 22.46 23.53 0.03
CA LYS A 177 23.63 23.82 -0.80
C LYS A 177 23.39 25.09 -1.60
N SER A 178 24.43 25.90 -1.71
CA SER A 178 24.43 27.15 -2.45
C SER A 178 24.73 26.90 -3.92
N VAL A 179 23.72 27.06 -4.78
CA VAL A 179 23.82 26.87 -6.24
C VAL A 179 23.89 28.23 -6.94
N ARG A 180 24.90 28.44 -7.78
CA ARG A 180 25.13 29.68 -8.51
C ARG A 180 25.26 29.45 -10.01
N LEU A 181 24.59 30.26 -10.82
CA LEU A 181 24.90 30.34 -12.26
C LEU A 181 26.13 31.21 -12.48
N ALA A 182 27.27 30.60 -12.73
CA ALA A 182 28.52 31.33 -12.90
C ALA A 182 28.67 31.95 -14.30
N ARG A 183 28.18 31.26 -15.34
CA ARG A 183 28.23 31.75 -16.73
C ARG A 183 27.30 30.93 -17.64
N VAL A 184 26.84 31.54 -18.73
CA VAL A 184 26.29 30.84 -19.89
C VAL A 184 27.25 31.04 -21.07
N GLY A 185 27.56 29.97 -21.80
CA GLY A 185 28.35 30.02 -23.02
C GLY A 185 27.48 30.34 -24.23
N SER A 186 28.08 30.88 -25.30
CA SER A 186 27.35 31.19 -26.54
C SER A 186 26.75 29.99 -27.25
N ASN A 187 27.21 28.77 -26.93
CA ASN A 187 26.65 27.50 -27.39
C ASN A 187 25.48 26.99 -26.53
N GLY A 188 25.13 27.71 -25.45
CA GLY A 188 24.07 27.35 -24.51
C GLY A 188 24.50 26.43 -23.36
N ALA A 189 25.77 26.01 -23.31
CA ALA A 189 26.32 25.35 -22.12
C ALA A 189 26.33 26.31 -20.93
N ILE A 190 26.15 25.79 -19.71
CA ILE A 190 26.15 26.60 -18.49
C ILE A 190 27.26 26.14 -17.55
N ILE A 191 27.80 27.09 -16.79
CA ILE A 191 28.69 26.81 -15.66
C ILE A 191 27.90 27.03 -14.39
N ILE A 192 27.73 25.98 -13.61
CA ILE A 192 27.05 26.01 -12.31
C ILE A 192 28.07 25.73 -11.23
N GLU A 193 27.99 26.50 -10.14
CA GLU A 193 28.80 26.27 -8.95
C GLU A 193 27.92 25.83 -7.78
N ILE A 194 28.31 24.78 -7.08
CA ILE A 194 27.61 24.26 -5.90
C ILE A 194 28.59 24.22 -4.72
N ASP A 195 28.39 25.10 -3.75
CA ASP A 195 29.31 25.36 -2.62
C ASP A 195 30.76 25.61 -3.06
N GLY A 196 30.93 26.28 -4.21
CA GLY A 196 32.24 26.63 -4.77
C GLY A 196 32.84 25.58 -5.73
N GLU A 197 32.22 24.41 -5.88
CA GLU A 197 32.62 23.43 -6.90
C GLU A 197 31.91 23.71 -8.22
N ALA A 198 32.68 23.95 -9.30
CA ALA A 198 32.14 24.30 -10.61
C ALA A 198 31.99 23.08 -11.53
N GLY A 199 30.88 23.01 -12.26
CA GLY A 199 30.67 22.04 -13.35
C GLY A 199 30.12 22.71 -14.60
N VAL A 200 30.44 22.14 -15.76
CA VAL A 200 29.94 22.58 -17.07
C VAL A 200 28.84 21.63 -17.52
N ILE A 201 27.70 22.17 -17.94
CA ILE A 201 26.52 21.40 -18.34
C ILE A 201 26.10 21.84 -19.72
N GLU A 202 26.26 20.95 -20.69
CA GLU A 202 25.84 21.19 -22.07
C GLU A 202 24.33 21.46 -22.18
N LYS A 203 23.91 22.16 -23.24
CA LYS A 203 22.49 22.43 -23.49
C LYS A 203 21.70 21.11 -23.59
N GLY A 204 20.67 20.96 -22.75
CA GLY A 204 19.86 19.75 -22.68
C GLY A 204 20.51 18.58 -21.92
N GLY A 205 21.74 18.76 -21.43
CA GLY A 205 22.52 17.78 -20.67
C GLY A 205 22.29 17.85 -19.16
N SER A 206 22.90 16.94 -18.41
CA SER A 206 22.84 16.90 -16.94
C SER A 206 24.18 16.43 -16.38
N GLU A 207 24.56 16.98 -15.22
CA GLU A 207 25.83 16.67 -14.55
C GLU A 207 25.63 16.61 -13.04
N PHE A 208 26.41 15.77 -12.34
CA PHE A 208 26.48 15.78 -10.88
C PHE A 208 27.60 16.72 -10.41
N ILE A 209 27.26 17.66 -9.53
CA ILE A 209 28.19 18.63 -8.96
C ILE A 209 27.96 18.62 -7.45
N ASN A 210 28.98 18.25 -6.67
CA ASN A 210 28.93 18.25 -5.20
C ASN A 210 27.66 17.58 -4.61
N GLY A 211 27.27 16.41 -5.15
CA GLY A 211 26.13 15.62 -4.67
C GLY A 211 24.74 16.03 -5.17
N LEU A 212 24.63 17.09 -5.98
CA LEU A 212 23.39 17.45 -6.67
C LEU A 212 23.52 17.19 -8.18
N GLN A 213 22.49 16.61 -8.78
CA GLN A 213 22.33 16.58 -10.22
C GLN A 213 21.69 17.88 -10.69
N VAL A 214 22.26 18.47 -11.73
CA VAL A 214 21.74 19.68 -12.38
C VAL A 214 21.50 19.38 -13.85
N THR A 215 20.31 19.72 -14.33
CA THR A 215 19.92 19.60 -15.74
C THR A 215 19.74 20.97 -16.37
N ASN A 216 20.46 21.24 -17.44
CA ASN A 216 20.33 22.47 -18.24
C ASN A 216 19.20 22.29 -19.26
N ILE A 217 18.00 22.80 -18.98
CA ILE A 217 16.85 22.68 -19.90
C ILE A 217 17.03 23.62 -21.07
N ASP A 218 17.28 24.91 -20.77
CA ASP A 218 17.49 25.96 -21.76
C ASP A 218 18.30 27.10 -21.14
N SER A 219 18.88 27.94 -21.99
CA SER A 219 19.71 29.05 -21.55
C SER A 219 19.71 30.19 -22.56
N PHE A 220 19.94 31.39 -22.03
CA PHE A 220 20.11 32.62 -22.78
C PHE A 220 21.46 33.23 -22.46
N TYR A 221 22.24 33.49 -23.51
CA TYR A 221 23.56 34.10 -23.43
C TYR A 221 23.51 35.55 -23.88
N ASP A 222 24.02 36.43 -23.03
CA ASP A 222 24.31 37.83 -23.31
C ASP A 222 25.82 38.05 -23.14
N SER A 223 26.48 38.43 -24.24
CA SER A 223 27.92 38.70 -24.24
C SER A 223 28.30 40.01 -23.54
N SER A 224 27.33 40.90 -23.33
CA SER A 224 27.55 42.24 -22.79
C SER A 224 27.37 42.32 -21.27
N SER A 225 26.63 41.40 -20.66
CA SER A 225 26.38 41.39 -19.22
C SER A 225 26.19 39.98 -18.70
N LEU A 226 26.98 39.61 -17.68
CA LEU A 226 26.82 38.34 -16.98
C LEU A 226 25.44 38.24 -16.32
N GLU A 227 24.92 39.32 -15.76
CA GLU A 227 23.64 39.34 -15.03
C GLU A 227 22.45 39.07 -15.95
N ASN A 228 22.59 39.38 -17.24
CA ASN A 228 21.58 39.12 -18.26
C ASN A 228 21.60 37.67 -18.77
N ASN A 229 22.63 36.89 -18.43
CA ASN A 229 22.60 35.46 -18.69
C ASN A 229 21.51 34.81 -17.84
N ILE A 230 20.72 33.93 -18.45
CA ILE A 230 19.66 33.21 -17.75
C ILE A 230 19.77 31.73 -18.10
N ALA A 231 19.57 30.85 -17.12
CA ALA A 231 19.41 29.43 -17.34
C ALA A 231 18.10 28.94 -16.72
N LYS A 232 17.39 28.07 -17.44
CA LYS A 232 16.31 27.26 -16.90
C LYS A 232 16.89 25.90 -16.53
N ILE A 233 16.92 25.60 -15.23
CA ILE A 233 17.53 24.37 -14.71
C ILE A 233 16.53 23.56 -13.90
N VAL A 234 16.78 22.26 -13.78
CA VAL A 234 16.24 21.42 -12.68
C VAL A 234 17.42 20.97 -11.85
N VAL A 235 17.30 21.05 -10.52
CA VAL A 235 18.40 20.75 -9.60
C VAL A 235 17.87 20.06 -8.36
N GLY A 236 18.53 18.97 -7.97
CA GLY A 236 18.16 18.14 -6.84
C GLY A 236 19.12 16.95 -6.69
N THR A 237 18.77 15.97 -5.86
CA THR A 237 19.55 14.72 -5.78
C THR A 237 19.44 13.88 -7.05
N GLN A 238 18.31 14.00 -7.75
CA GLN A 238 18.08 13.51 -9.11
C GLN A 238 17.23 14.55 -9.83
N SER A 239 17.71 15.07 -10.96
CA SER A 239 17.05 16.08 -11.78
C SER A 239 16.54 15.50 -13.11
N LEU A 240 17.09 14.37 -13.56
CA LEU A 240 16.70 13.67 -14.78
C LEU A 240 16.60 12.17 -14.51
N ILE A 241 15.44 11.58 -14.81
CA ILE A 241 15.19 10.15 -14.62
C ILE A 241 14.64 9.52 -15.89
N THR A 242 15.01 8.26 -16.12
CA THR A 242 14.33 7.35 -17.04
C THR A 242 13.90 6.14 -16.25
N VAL A 243 12.62 5.83 -16.31
CA VAL A 243 11.98 4.81 -15.48
C VAL A 243 11.27 3.82 -16.38
N SER A 244 11.51 2.53 -16.13
CA SER A 244 10.84 1.42 -16.84
C SER A 244 9.92 0.65 -15.90
N ASP A 245 8.87 0.06 -16.45
CA ASP A 245 8.05 -0.94 -15.79
C ASP A 245 8.92 -2.05 -15.17
N GLY A 246 8.57 -2.45 -13.94
CA GLY A 246 9.27 -3.47 -13.16
C GLY A 246 10.59 -3.04 -12.52
N SER A 247 11.14 -1.87 -12.86
CA SER A 247 12.33 -1.33 -12.19
C SER A 247 12.04 -0.95 -10.73
N TYR A 248 12.99 -1.17 -9.82
CA TYR A 248 12.82 -0.80 -8.42
C TYR A 248 12.72 0.72 -8.25
N TYR A 249 11.82 1.15 -7.35
CA TYR A 249 11.73 2.53 -6.92
C TYR A 249 12.82 2.80 -5.88
N GLY A 250 13.84 3.56 -6.27
CA GLY A 250 15.03 3.75 -5.45
C GLY A 250 15.95 2.52 -5.48
N ALA A 251 17.25 2.73 -5.69
CA ALA A 251 18.20 1.61 -5.83
C ALA A 251 18.42 0.84 -4.52
N ASP A 252 18.26 1.53 -3.38
CA ASP A 252 18.66 1.02 -2.06
C ASP A 252 17.52 0.29 -1.33
N ASN A 253 16.26 0.51 -1.73
CA ASN A 253 15.08 -0.02 -1.07
C ASN A 253 14.23 -0.82 -2.06
N GLN A 254 14.55 -2.10 -2.23
CA GLN A 254 13.86 -3.03 -3.14
C GLN A 254 12.43 -3.41 -2.67
N LYS A 255 11.80 -2.58 -1.84
CA LYS A 255 10.43 -2.78 -1.33
C LYS A 255 9.35 -2.35 -2.30
N TRP A 256 9.67 -1.47 -3.25
CA TRP A 256 8.72 -0.93 -4.24
C TRP A 256 9.29 -1.02 -5.65
N ARG A 257 8.43 -1.24 -6.64
CA ARG A 257 8.79 -1.19 -8.06
C ARG A 257 7.78 -0.37 -8.85
N TRP A 258 8.26 0.24 -9.93
CA TRP A 258 7.41 0.90 -10.90
C TRP A 258 6.51 -0.10 -11.60
N ASN A 259 5.25 0.27 -11.76
CA ASN A 259 4.26 -0.45 -12.57
C ASN A 259 3.71 0.55 -13.59
N ILE A 260 4.13 0.41 -14.85
CA ILE A 260 3.87 1.38 -15.91
C ILE A 260 3.31 0.66 -17.12
N GLY A 261 2.20 1.18 -17.66
CA GLY A 261 1.52 0.56 -18.79
C GLY A 261 1.04 1.57 -19.82
N ASP A 262 1.06 1.12 -21.08
CA ASP A 262 0.41 1.71 -22.25
C ASP A 262 0.61 3.22 -22.47
N LEU A 263 1.74 3.80 -22.06
CA LEU A 263 2.01 5.24 -22.18
C LEU A 263 2.09 5.74 -23.64
N SER A 264 2.28 4.83 -24.61
CA SER A 264 2.28 5.16 -26.04
C SER A 264 0.89 5.06 -26.68
N THR A 265 -0.15 4.76 -25.91
CA THR A 265 -1.53 4.69 -26.40
C THR A 265 -2.27 6.00 -26.15
N THR A 266 -3.32 6.23 -26.92
CA THR A 266 -4.27 7.32 -26.69
C THR A 266 -5.52 6.72 -26.06
N GLY A 267 -5.83 7.09 -24.82
CA GLY A 267 -6.98 6.56 -24.10
C GLY A 267 -7.08 7.12 -22.68
N SER A 268 -8.13 6.73 -21.96
CA SER A 268 -8.20 6.84 -20.50
C SER A 268 -7.61 5.60 -19.85
N THR A 269 -7.25 5.70 -18.57
CA THR A 269 -6.97 4.51 -17.75
C THR A 269 -8.27 3.78 -17.46
N VAL A 270 -8.29 2.47 -17.66
CA VAL A 270 -9.39 1.59 -17.25
C VAL A 270 -8.87 0.68 -16.14
N THR A 271 -9.44 0.80 -14.95
CA THR A 271 -9.06 0.01 -13.78
C THR A 271 -9.72 -1.36 -13.81
N SER A 272 -9.13 -2.32 -13.08
CA SER A 272 -9.64 -3.68 -12.96
C SER A 272 -9.22 -4.29 -11.63
N GLU A 273 -10.15 -4.97 -10.97
CA GLU A 273 -9.85 -5.74 -9.75
C GLU A 273 -9.18 -7.08 -10.07
N SER A 274 -9.56 -7.70 -11.20
CA SER A 274 -9.16 -9.04 -11.57
C SER A 274 -8.01 -9.09 -12.57
N GLU A 275 -7.73 -7.99 -13.27
CA GLU A 275 -6.72 -7.91 -14.34
C GLU A 275 -5.75 -6.73 -14.09
N GLU A 276 -4.73 -6.61 -14.94
CA GLU A 276 -3.98 -5.34 -14.97
C GLU A 276 -4.89 -4.23 -15.52
N PHE A 277 -4.55 -3.00 -15.16
CA PHE A 277 -5.15 -1.84 -15.77
C PHE A 277 -4.84 -1.82 -17.26
N SER A 278 -5.73 -1.20 -18.04
CA SER A 278 -5.52 -0.98 -19.47
C SER A 278 -5.57 0.51 -19.81
N GLY A 279 -4.95 0.88 -20.93
CA GLY A 279 -4.73 2.29 -21.26
C GLY A 279 -3.59 2.88 -20.42
N PRO A 280 -3.21 4.15 -20.66
CA PRO A 280 -2.01 4.72 -20.07
C PRO A 280 -2.13 4.80 -18.55
N PHE A 281 -1.10 4.41 -17.80
CA PHE A 281 -1.01 4.65 -16.35
C PHE A 281 0.45 4.67 -15.88
N ILE A 282 0.67 5.36 -14.76
CA ILE A 282 1.96 5.37 -14.06
C ILE A 282 1.68 4.99 -12.62
N GLY A 283 2.40 4.03 -12.06
CA GLY A 283 2.22 3.65 -10.68
C GLY A 283 3.43 2.98 -10.06
N ILE A 284 3.27 2.63 -8.80
CA ILE A 284 4.18 1.76 -8.06
C ILE A 284 3.39 0.63 -7.42
N GLU A 285 4.07 -0.48 -7.18
CA GLU A 285 3.54 -1.60 -6.42
C GLU A 285 4.57 -2.13 -5.44
N ASN A 286 4.11 -2.68 -4.32
CA ASN A 286 5.01 -3.32 -3.38
C ASN A 286 5.69 -4.52 -4.07
N ALA A 287 7.01 -4.53 -4.11
CA ALA A 287 7.80 -5.62 -4.67
C ALA A 287 8.18 -6.67 -3.62
N PHE A 288 8.22 -6.26 -2.35
CA PHE A 288 8.59 -7.11 -1.23
C PHE A 288 7.43 -7.99 -0.75
N ASP A 289 7.74 -9.23 -0.40
CA ASP A 289 6.80 -10.17 0.21
C ASP A 289 6.90 -10.08 1.73
N TYR A 290 6.02 -9.27 2.32
CA TYR A 290 5.90 -9.08 3.77
C TYR A 290 5.30 -10.30 4.49
N SER A 291 5.18 -11.46 3.85
CA SER A 291 4.88 -12.71 4.54
C SER A 291 6.07 -13.67 4.60
N SER A 292 7.16 -13.34 3.89
CA SER A 292 8.29 -14.26 3.71
C SER A 292 9.46 -14.00 4.66
N ASN A 293 9.46 -12.85 5.36
CA ASN A 293 10.49 -12.45 6.30
C ASN A 293 9.87 -11.87 7.57
N ASP A 294 9.89 -12.63 8.67
CA ASP A 294 9.28 -12.25 9.95
C ASP A 294 9.89 -10.95 10.53
N ASP A 295 11.18 -10.69 10.29
CA ASP A 295 11.87 -9.49 10.79
C ASP A 295 11.41 -8.20 10.09
N ASP A 296 10.91 -8.29 8.85
CA ASP A 296 10.42 -7.16 8.06
C ASP A 296 8.89 -7.07 8.04
N THR A 297 8.19 -8.03 8.65
CA THR A 297 6.73 -8.10 8.64
C THR A 297 6.16 -7.17 9.72
N PRO A 298 5.37 -6.13 9.36
CA PRO A 298 4.89 -5.16 10.33
C PRO A 298 4.02 -5.80 11.41
N ARG A 299 4.33 -5.50 12.66
CA ARG A 299 3.55 -5.87 13.85
C ARG A 299 2.67 -4.71 14.31
N LYS A 300 1.95 -4.92 15.42
CA LYS A 300 1.16 -3.87 16.06
C LYS A 300 2.02 -2.63 16.36
N GLY A 301 1.55 -1.48 15.89
CA GLY A 301 2.22 -0.18 15.97
C GLY A 301 3.13 0.13 14.77
N GLU A 302 3.36 -0.83 13.88
CA GLU A 302 4.24 -0.68 12.71
C GLU A 302 3.45 -0.48 11.41
N CYS A 303 4.14 0.01 10.38
CA CYS A 303 3.53 0.42 9.13
C CYS A 303 4.30 -0.08 7.91
N ILE A 304 3.57 -0.32 6.81
CA ILE A 304 4.14 -0.31 5.47
C ILE A 304 4.13 1.14 4.97
N ASN A 305 5.31 1.67 4.68
CA ASN A 305 5.49 3.03 4.18
C ASN A 305 5.59 3.00 2.66
N LEU A 306 4.75 3.81 2.01
CA LEU A 306 4.94 4.13 0.60
C LEU A 306 6.17 5.04 0.43
N PRO A 307 6.81 5.04 -0.75
CA PRO A 307 8.00 5.85 -0.98
C PRO A 307 7.77 7.33 -0.69
N GLU A 308 8.86 8.03 -0.34
CA GLU A 308 8.86 9.45 0.04
C GLU A 308 8.00 9.76 1.28
N ASP A 309 7.73 8.75 2.10
CA ASP A 309 6.79 8.81 3.22
C ASP A 309 5.43 9.35 2.80
N TYR A 310 5.04 9.13 1.53
CA TYR A 310 3.82 9.69 0.96
C TYR A 310 2.55 9.22 1.70
N MET A 311 2.56 7.97 2.13
CA MET A 311 1.46 7.34 2.85
C MET A 311 1.95 6.19 3.72
N HIS A 312 1.25 5.97 4.83
CA HIS A 312 1.50 4.88 5.76
C HIS A 312 0.26 4.01 5.90
N ILE A 313 0.44 2.69 5.82
CA ILE A 313 -0.60 1.70 6.12
C ILE A 313 -0.15 0.96 7.36
N CYS A 314 -0.75 1.30 8.49
CA CYS A 314 -0.33 0.87 9.82
C CYS A 314 -1.27 -0.17 10.39
N LEU A 315 -0.71 -1.19 11.04
CA LEU A 315 -1.43 -2.08 11.93
C LEU A 315 -1.44 -1.43 13.32
N ASP A 316 -2.41 -0.57 13.61
CA ASP A 316 -2.40 0.28 14.82
C ASP A 316 -2.76 -0.51 16.08
N ALA A 317 -3.84 -1.28 16.00
CA ALA A 317 -4.35 -2.02 17.13
C ALA A 317 -4.90 -3.36 16.70
N THR A 318 -5.01 -4.25 17.66
CA THR A 318 -5.73 -5.50 17.54
C THR A 318 -6.80 -5.43 18.62
N THR A 319 -8.06 -5.59 18.23
CA THR A 319 -9.12 -5.84 19.20
C THR A 319 -9.03 -7.32 19.55
N THR A 320 -7.94 -7.73 20.19
CA THR A 320 -8.03 -8.94 20.98
C THR A 320 -8.99 -8.60 22.11
N SER A 321 -10.29 -8.88 21.90
CA SER A 321 -11.14 -9.22 23.02
C SER A 321 -10.40 -10.29 23.83
N ASP A 322 -10.67 -10.34 25.12
CA ASP A 322 -10.10 -11.33 26.04
C ASP A 322 -9.91 -12.67 25.32
N THR A 323 -8.65 -13.07 25.15
CA THR A 323 -8.33 -14.32 24.48
C THR A 323 -8.38 -15.40 25.54
N THR A 324 -9.17 -16.43 25.30
CA THR A 324 -9.13 -17.66 26.08
C THR A 324 -7.98 -18.51 25.55
N THR A 325 -7.06 -18.89 26.43
CA THR A 325 -6.06 -19.91 26.11
C THR A 325 -6.72 -21.28 26.14
N VAL A 326 -6.51 -22.10 25.12
CA VAL A 326 -7.04 -23.45 24.98
C VAL A 326 -5.89 -24.41 24.73
N ASP A 327 -5.65 -25.31 25.67
CA ASP A 327 -4.72 -26.44 25.55
C ASP A 327 -5.44 -27.64 24.94
N ILE A 328 -4.79 -28.29 23.98
CA ILE A 328 -5.30 -29.47 23.28
C ILE A 328 -4.27 -30.59 23.41
N GLU A 329 -4.65 -31.68 24.07
CA GLU A 329 -3.75 -32.80 24.38
C GLU A 329 -4.45 -34.15 24.20
N MET A 330 -3.66 -35.21 24.02
CA MET A 330 -4.17 -36.58 24.05
C MET A 330 -4.05 -37.16 25.45
N VAL A 331 -5.18 -37.52 26.05
CA VAL A 331 -5.24 -38.08 27.41
C VAL A 331 -5.90 -39.44 27.44
N SER A 332 -5.65 -40.20 28.49
CA SER A 332 -6.46 -41.37 28.87
C SER A 332 -7.31 -40.97 30.06
N GLU A 333 -8.62 -40.87 29.86
CA GLU A 333 -9.53 -40.29 30.85
C GLU A 333 -10.62 -41.28 31.26
N ASP A 334 -11.01 -41.27 32.54
CA ASP A 334 -12.10 -42.08 33.06
C ASP A 334 -13.46 -41.36 32.90
N PHE A 335 -14.32 -41.92 32.06
CA PHE A 335 -15.67 -41.41 31.80
C PHE A 335 -16.79 -42.21 32.49
N THR A 336 -16.44 -43.13 33.40
CA THR A 336 -17.43 -44.02 34.04
C THR A 336 -18.52 -43.27 34.82
N GLU A 337 -18.20 -42.14 35.44
CA GLU A 337 -19.18 -41.28 36.12
C GLU A 337 -20.24 -40.69 35.17
N ALA A 338 -19.90 -40.53 33.90
CA ALA A 338 -20.78 -40.06 32.84
C ALA A 338 -21.43 -41.21 32.04
N GLY A 339 -21.32 -42.46 32.52
CA GLY A 339 -21.86 -43.65 31.85
C GLY A 339 -20.99 -44.23 30.73
N GLY A 340 -19.74 -43.74 30.61
CA GLY A 340 -18.76 -44.22 29.64
C GLY A 340 -17.79 -45.28 30.20
N THR A 341 -16.64 -45.43 29.54
CA THR A 341 -15.51 -46.26 29.99
C THR A 341 -14.23 -45.43 29.99
N THR A 342 -13.18 -45.91 30.64
CA THR A 342 -11.85 -45.31 30.45
C THR A 342 -11.36 -45.55 29.02
N GLU A 343 -11.03 -44.48 28.31
CA GLU A 343 -10.51 -44.55 26.93
C GLU A 343 -9.64 -43.34 26.60
N GLN A 344 -8.91 -43.43 25.49
CA GLN A 344 -8.16 -42.28 24.97
C GLN A 344 -9.12 -41.22 24.44
N ALA A 345 -8.78 -39.96 24.68
CA ALA A 345 -9.54 -38.81 24.23
C ALA A 345 -8.63 -37.64 23.86
N VAL A 346 -9.12 -36.79 22.98
CA VAL A 346 -8.59 -35.44 22.83
C VAL A 346 -9.26 -34.58 23.89
N HIS A 347 -8.45 -34.03 24.78
CA HIS A 347 -8.88 -33.07 25.79
C HIS A 347 -8.67 -31.66 25.27
N PHE A 348 -9.69 -30.81 25.46
CA PHE A 348 -9.62 -29.39 25.20
C PHE A 348 -9.85 -28.69 26.53
N GLU A 349 -8.86 -27.96 27.04
CA GLU A 349 -8.94 -27.23 28.30
C GLU A 349 -8.71 -25.74 28.06
N ALA A 350 -9.62 -24.90 28.56
CA ALA A 350 -9.47 -23.47 28.55
C ALA A 350 -9.01 -22.91 29.91
N ASP A 351 -8.39 -21.73 29.89
CA ASP A 351 -8.09 -20.97 31.11
C ASP A 351 -9.35 -20.38 31.80
N THR A 352 -10.48 -20.37 31.09
CA THR A 352 -11.75 -19.76 31.50
C THR A 352 -12.95 -20.60 31.01
N ASN A 353 -14.16 -20.37 31.56
CA ASN A 353 -15.40 -21.05 31.15
C ASN A 353 -15.96 -20.51 29.81
N ASN A 354 -15.13 -20.50 28.78
CA ASN A 354 -15.46 -19.88 27.50
C ASN A 354 -15.56 -20.87 26.34
N LEU A 355 -15.22 -22.15 26.57
CA LEU A 355 -15.57 -23.20 25.60
C LEU A 355 -17.07 -23.41 25.62
N ARG A 356 -17.68 -23.46 24.43
CA ARG A 356 -19.10 -23.77 24.29
C ARG A 356 -19.27 -25.17 23.75
N VAL A 357 -19.72 -26.06 24.62
CA VAL A 357 -20.37 -27.30 24.20
C VAL A 357 -21.83 -26.92 24.14
N GLY A 358 -22.21 -26.38 22.98
CA GLY A 358 -23.50 -25.79 22.66
C GLY A 358 -23.99 -24.60 23.46
N SER A 359 -25.13 -24.72 24.16
CA SER A 359 -25.69 -23.75 25.09
C SER A 359 -24.93 -23.75 26.43
N THR A 360 -24.22 -24.82 26.77
CA THR A 360 -23.41 -24.90 27.99
C THR A 360 -22.02 -24.32 27.76
N ARG A 361 -21.63 -23.42 28.66
CA ARG A 361 -20.25 -22.95 28.78
C ARG A 361 -19.49 -23.86 29.73
N THR A 362 -18.36 -24.37 29.28
CA THR A 362 -17.47 -25.24 30.04
C THR A 362 -16.04 -24.70 29.96
N ARG A 363 -15.21 -25.07 30.94
CA ARG A 363 -13.77 -24.89 30.87
C ARG A 363 -13.13 -25.93 29.97
N GLU A 364 -13.68 -27.13 29.94
CA GLU A 364 -13.04 -28.28 29.33
C GLU A 364 -14.05 -29.25 28.69
N PHE A 365 -13.61 -29.97 27.67
CA PHE A 365 -14.35 -31.09 27.09
C PHE A 365 -13.41 -32.13 26.47
N TRP A 366 -13.91 -33.35 26.31
CA TRP A 366 -13.20 -34.48 25.73
C TRP A 366 -13.95 -35.05 24.55
N ILE A 367 -13.22 -35.38 23.48
CA ILE A 367 -13.72 -36.19 22.37
C ILE A 367 -12.96 -37.50 22.38
N THR A 368 -13.66 -38.61 22.61
CA THR A 368 -13.01 -39.90 22.77
C THR A 368 -12.67 -40.58 21.44
N GLY A 369 -11.79 -41.57 21.51
CA GLY A 369 -11.47 -42.45 20.39
C GLY A 369 -12.63 -43.35 19.93
N SER A 370 -13.78 -43.32 20.61
CA SER A 370 -15.04 -43.89 20.16
C SER A 370 -16.03 -42.85 19.61
N GLY A 371 -15.66 -41.58 19.58
CA GLY A 371 -16.46 -40.47 19.03
C GLY A 371 -17.48 -39.89 20.01
N ASN A 372 -17.34 -40.16 21.31
CA ASN A 372 -18.20 -39.60 22.35
C ASN A 372 -17.69 -38.23 22.81
N LEU A 373 -18.60 -37.31 23.11
CA LEU A 373 -18.29 -35.99 23.67
C LEU A 373 -18.66 -35.94 25.15
N TYR A 374 -17.67 -35.63 26.00
CA TYR A 374 -17.85 -35.42 27.44
C TYR A 374 -17.48 -33.99 27.81
N TYR A 375 -18.20 -33.38 28.73
CA TYR A 375 -17.94 -32.02 29.22
C TYR A 375 -18.56 -31.83 30.61
N TYR A 376 -18.19 -30.76 31.31
CA TYR A 376 -18.85 -30.42 32.57
C TYR A 376 -20.05 -29.50 32.36
N ASP A 377 -21.20 -29.89 32.88
CA ASP A 377 -22.39 -29.04 33.02
C ASP A 377 -22.73 -28.90 34.50
N ASN A 378 -22.72 -27.66 35.01
CA ASN A 378 -22.97 -27.34 36.42
C ASN A 378 -22.13 -28.17 37.44
N GLY A 379 -20.87 -28.46 37.08
CA GLY A 379 -19.95 -29.22 37.94
C GLY A 379 -20.14 -30.74 37.93
N ILE A 380 -21.00 -31.25 37.05
CA ILE A 380 -21.20 -32.69 36.81
C ILE A 380 -20.64 -33.03 35.44
N LYS A 381 -19.81 -34.08 35.34
CA LYS A 381 -19.32 -34.58 34.06
C LYS A 381 -20.50 -35.20 33.31
N ALA A 382 -20.98 -34.50 32.30
CA ALA A 382 -22.08 -34.90 31.42
C ALA A 382 -21.53 -35.49 30.12
N GLY A 383 -22.17 -36.54 29.62
CA GLY A 383 -21.89 -37.12 28.30
C GLY A 383 -23.03 -36.83 27.34
N SER A 384 -22.73 -36.32 26.14
CA SER A 384 -23.71 -36.28 25.06
C SER A 384 -23.58 -37.55 24.23
N PHE A 385 -24.48 -38.51 24.47
CA PHE A 385 -24.67 -39.66 23.62
C PHE A 385 -25.65 -39.29 22.50
N ASP A 386 -25.14 -38.97 21.32
CA ASP A 386 -25.96 -39.13 20.12
C ASP A 386 -25.28 -40.14 19.20
N GLY A 387 -25.93 -41.29 19.03
CA GLY A 387 -25.42 -42.48 18.33
C GLY A 387 -25.15 -42.29 16.84
N THR A 388 -25.05 -41.04 16.37
CA THR A 388 -24.60 -40.63 15.05
C THR A 388 -23.24 -39.95 15.18
N ASN A 389 -22.21 -40.79 15.32
CA ASN A 389 -20.77 -40.55 15.14
C ASN A 389 -20.34 -39.09 14.94
N ILE A 390 -19.74 -38.47 15.96
CA ILE A 390 -19.01 -37.19 15.88
C ILE A 390 -17.65 -37.38 15.14
N GLY A 391 -17.41 -38.55 14.53
CA GLY A 391 -16.13 -38.94 13.94
C GLY A 391 -15.19 -39.53 14.99
N ARG A 392 -14.41 -40.55 14.58
CA ARG A 392 -13.51 -41.28 15.46
C ARG A 392 -12.13 -40.62 15.46
N ILE A 393 -11.72 -39.96 16.55
CA ILE A 393 -10.38 -39.36 16.64
C ILE A 393 -9.43 -40.37 17.29
N GLU A 394 -8.63 -41.07 16.48
CA GLU A 394 -7.65 -42.04 16.99
C GLU A 394 -6.26 -41.45 17.21
N ARG A 395 -5.95 -40.30 16.58
CA ARG A 395 -4.60 -39.74 16.61
C ARG A 395 -4.59 -38.23 16.37
N LEU A 396 -3.89 -37.52 17.25
CA LEU A 396 -3.39 -36.18 16.97
C LEU A 396 -2.18 -36.31 16.03
N ASP A 397 -2.28 -35.84 14.79
CA ASP A 397 -1.17 -35.86 13.83
C ASP A 397 -0.68 -34.44 13.56
N LEU A 398 0.43 -34.08 14.19
CA LEU A 398 1.15 -32.83 13.95
C LEU A 398 1.90 -32.91 12.61
N VAL A 399 1.21 -32.62 11.50
CA VAL A 399 1.84 -32.57 10.18
C VAL A 399 2.45 -31.20 9.95
N LYS A 400 3.77 -31.07 10.19
CA LYS A 400 4.55 -29.87 9.84
C LYS A 400 4.72 -29.74 8.32
N SER A 401 3.67 -29.30 7.63
CA SER A 401 3.75 -28.89 6.22
C SER A 401 2.93 -27.61 6.03
N GLY A 402 3.58 -26.46 6.12
CA GLY A 402 2.98 -25.15 5.83
C GLY A 402 2.09 -24.56 6.92
N GLY A 403 2.37 -24.84 8.21
CA GLY A 403 1.67 -24.22 9.35
C GLY A 403 0.28 -24.79 9.67
N ILE A 404 -0.14 -25.86 8.99
CA ILE A 404 -1.46 -26.47 9.19
C ILE A 404 -1.39 -27.54 10.29
N TYR A 405 -2.20 -27.38 11.32
CA TYR A 405 -2.47 -28.40 12.32
C TYR A 405 -3.72 -29.17 11.90
N THR A 406 -3.73 -30.50 11.94
CA THR A 406 -4.87 -31.31 11.50
C THR A 406 -5.16 -32.42 12.51
N LEU A 407 -6.38 -32.43 13.05
CA LEU A 407 -6.92 -33.56 13.78
C LEU A 407 -7.32 -34.63 12.76
N LYS A 408 -6.71 -35.83 12.81
CA LYS A 408 -7.02 -36.90 11.86
C LYS A 408 -8.02 -37.90 12.44
N SER A 409 -9.05 -38.18 11.65
CA SER A 409 -9.93 -39.33 11.86
C SER A 409 -9.23 -40.61 11.42
N SER A 410 -9.62 -41.75 11.98
CA SER A 410 -9.18 -43.06 11.47
C SER A 410 -9.96 -43.57 10.27
N GLN A 411 -10.98 -42.84 9.83
CA GLN A 411 -11.60 -43.10 8.53
C GLN A 411 -10.79 -42.43 7.42
N GLU A 412 -10.36 -43.19 6.42
CA GLU A 412 -9.70 -42.64 5.23
C GLU A 412 -10.60 -41.55 4.61
N ASN A 413 -10.05 -40.33 4.49
CA ASN A 413 -10.68 -39.12 3.93
C ASN A 413 -11.58 -38.29 4.88
N ASP A 414 -11.68 -38.62 6.17
CA ASP A 414 -12.34 -37.74 7.15
C ASP A 414 -11.35 -36.70 7.69
N ASN A 415 -11.45 -35.47 7.20
CA ASN A 415 -11.01 -34.29 7.94
C ASN A 415 -12.12 -33.93 8.93
N ILE A 416 -11.90 -34.16 10.24
CA ILE A 416 -12.91 -33.83 11.26
C ILE A 416 -12.99 -32.31 11.36
N ALA A 417 -14.03 -31.76 10.72
CA ALA A 417 -14.48 -30.40 10.84
C ALA A 417 -15.75 -30.41 11.70
N PHE A 418 -15.71 -29.77 12.87
CA PHE A 418 -16.79 -29.81 13.87
C PHE A 418 -18.20 -29.51 13.29
N SER A 419 -19.28 -30.02 13.90
CA SER A 419 -20.68 -29.65 13.62
C SER A 419 -21.63 -30.14 14.74
N PHE A 420 -22.73 -29.42 15.01
CA PHE A 420 -23.92 -29.92 15.71
C PHE A 420 -25.21 -29.25 15.14
N SER A 421 -26.44 -29.76 15.38
CA SER A 421 -27.68 -29.09 14.95
C SER A 421 -28.81 -29.25 15.98
N GLY A 422 -29.64 -28.22 16.20
CA GLY A 422 -30.89 -28.29 16.98
C GLY A 422 -30.80 -27.77 18.42
N SER A 423 -31.94 -27.60 19.08
CA SER A 423 -32.15 -26.82 20.30
C SER A 423 -31.41 -27.25 21.58
N ASP A 424 -30.43 -28.13 21.51
CA ASP A 424 -29.34 -28.24 22.46
C ASP A 424 -28.07 -28.55 21.66
N LEU A 425 -27.16 -27.58 21.64
CA LEU A 425 -25.79 -27.65 21.13
C LEU A 425 -25.67 -27.95 19.64
N SER A 426 -25.35 -26.93 18.84
CA SER A 426 -25.64 -26.98 17.42
C SER A 426 -24.68 -26.13 16.57
N THR A 427 -23.55 -26.68 16.10
CA THR A 427 -22.58 -26.27 15.03
C THR A 427 -21.55 -25.16 15.27
N ILE A 428 -20.28 -25.60 15.21
CA ILE A 428 -19.03 -24.87 14.94
C ILE A 428 -18.31 -25.76 13.91
N THR A 429 -17.77 -25.28 12.78
CA THR A 429 -17.03 -26.11 11.80
C THR A 429 -15.63 -25.60 11.50
N TRP A 430 -14.57 -26.34 11.86
CA TRP A 430 -13.16 -26.01 11.59
C TRP A 430 -12.63 -26.76 10.37
N ASN A 431 -12.38 -26.06 9.26
CA ASN A 431 -11.83 -26.64 8.03
C ASN A 431 -10.29 -26.54 7.94
N GLY A 432 -9.61 -26.38 9.08
CA GLY A 432 -8.18 -26.03 9.12
C GLY A 432 -7.88 -24.57 8.76
N LYS A 433 -8.89 -23.72 8.52
CA LYS A 433 -8.73 -22.28 8.16
C LYS A 433 -9.76 -21.32 8.77
N SER A 434 -10.96 -21.77 9.17
CA SER A 434 -12.03 -20.91 9.71
C SER A 434 -13.06 -21.72 10.53
N ILE A 435 -13.76 -21.08 11.47
CA ILE A 435 -14.94 -21.62 12.19
C ILE A 435 -16.23 -20.95 11.69
N LYS A 436 -17.34 -21.69 11.52
CA LYS A 436 -18.66 -21.18 11.08
C LYS A 436 -19.83 -21.65 11.97
N ASP A 437 -20.92 -20.88 12.02
CA ASP A 437 -22.17 -21.17 12.73
C ASP A 437 -23.18 -21.95 11.87
N THR A 438 -24.32 -22.27 12.48
CA THR A 438 -25.46 -23.02 11.94
C THR A 438 -26.06 -22.45 10.66
N ASN A 439 -25.92 -21.13 10.42
CA ASN A 439 -26.50 -20.45 9.26
C ASN A 439 -25.46 -20.29 8.14
N GLY A 440 -24.29 -20.91 8.29
CA GLY A 440 -23.13 -20.70 7.42
C GLY A 440 -22.45 -19.35 7.65
N VAL A 441 -22.81 -18.63 8.72
CA VAL A 441 -22.16 -17.37 9.11
C VAL A 441 -20.88 -17.71 9.85
N LEU A 442 -19.75 -17.21 9.35
CA LEU A 442 -18.43 -17.44 9.96
C LEU A 442 -18.39 -16.97 11.43
N ILE A 443 -18.15 -17.90 12.37
CA ILE A 443 -17.90 -17.65 13.81
C ILE A 443 -16.47 -17.19 14.02
N THR A 444 -15.48 -17.89 13.44
CA THR A 444 -14.10 -17.42 13.36
C THR A 444 -13.67 -17.39 11.89
N LYS A 445 -13.88 -16.23 11.29
CA LYS A 445 -13.02 -15.76 10.19
C LYS A 445 -11.70 -15.23 10.74
N GLN A 446 -11.29 -15.67 11.93
CA GLN A 446 -10.49 -14.88 12.86
C GLN A 446 -9.36 -15.73 13.38
N GLY A 447 -8.14 -15.27 13.10
CA GLY A 447 -6.91 -15.93 13.51
C GLY A 447 -6.93 -16.34 14.98
N VAL A 448 -6.55 -17.59 15.21
CA VAL A 448 -6.13 -18.09 16.53
C VAL A 448 -4.62 -17.95 16.57
N ILE A 449 -4.06 -17.57 17.72
CA ILE A 449 -2.59 -17.50 17.87
C ILE A 449 -2.14 -18.83 18.46
N VAL A 450 -1.23 -19.53 17.78
CA VAL A 450 -0.56 -20.70 18.38
C VAL A 450 0.46 -20.17 19.38
N LYS A 451 0.30 -20.54 20.65
CA LYS A 451 1.18 -20.10 21.74
C LYS A 451 2.32 -21.08 21.94
N ASP A 452 2.04 -22.37 21.87
CA ASP A 452 3.03 -23.43 22.06
C ASP A 452 2.65 -24.72 21.33
N VAL A 453 3.67 -25.53 21.00
CA VAL A 453 3.53 -26.86 20.40
C VAL A 453 4.64 -27.75 20.93
N ASP A 454 4.28 -28.86 21.55
CA ASP A 454 5.22 -29.88 22.03
C ASP A 454 4.81 -31.30 21.57
N ASP A 455 5.48 -32.32 22.11
CA ASP A 455 5.21 -33.73 21.77
C ASP A 455 3.86 -34.21 22.33
N ASP A 456 3.28 -33.50 23.30
CA ASP A 456 2.12 -33.92 24.09
C ASP A 456 0.84 -33.09 23.78
N GLY A 457 0.96 -31.90 23.18
CA GLY A 457 -0.17 -31.02 22.88
C GLY A 457 0.11 -29.74 22.08
N ILE A 458 -0.94 -28.92 21.97
CA ILE A 458 -0.94 -27.61 21.30
C ILE A 458 -1.66 -26.60 22.19
N THR A 459 -1.05 -25.45 22.44
CA THR A 459 -1.70 -24.32 23.12
C THR A 459 -2.12 -23.26 22.11
N LEU A 460 -3.40 -22.87 22.16
CA LEU A 460 -4.02 -21.89 21.29
C LEU A 460 -4.53 -20.69 22.09
N ALA A 461 -4.44 -19.48 21.57
CA ALA A 461 -5.20 -18.33 22.09
C ALA A 461 -6.35 -18.02 21.13
N VAL A 462 -7.58 -18.28 21.59
CA VAL A 462 -8.82 -18.11 20.84
C VAL A 462 -9.52 -16.84 21.32
N PRO A 463 -9.85 -15.90 20.43
CA PRO A 463 -10.62 -14.73 20.81
C PRO A 463 -12.04 -15.08 21.26
N GLU A 464 -12.53 -14.47 22.34
CA GLU A 464 -13.90 -14.64 22.83
C GLU A 464 -14.98 -14.03 21.90
N ASP A 465 -14.58 -13.04 21.09
CA ASP A 465 -15.44 -12.28 20.17
C ASP A 465 -14.73 -12.05 18.83
N ARG A 466 -15.46 -11.47 17.87
CA ARG A 466 -14.93 -11.13 16.54
C ARG A 466 -13.60 -10.36 16.64
N SER A 467 -12.46 -11.01 16.38
CA SER A 467 -11.15 -10.34 16.39
C SER A 467 -10.90 -9.56 15.11
N PHE A 468 -10.56 -8.29 15.30
CA PHE A 468 -10.21 -7.38 14.22
C PHE A 468 -8.80 -6.83 14.44
N ALA A 469 -8.14 -6.58 13.33
CA ALA A 469 -7.03 -5.65 13.26
C ALA A 469 -7.56 -4.28 12.87
N THR A 470 -7.23 -3.27 13.66
CA THR A 470 -7.45 -1.88 13.33
C THR A 470 -6.30 -1.42 12.43
N PHE A 471 -6.62 -1.18 11.17
CA PHE A 471 -5.72 -0.53 10.24
C PHE A 471 -5.95 0.96 10.23
N ARG A 472 -4.85 1.69 10.18
CA ARG A 472 -4.84 3.13 10.00
C ARG A 472 -4.08 3.48 8.73
N LEU A 473 -4.76 4.15 7.82
CA LEU A 473 -4.18 4.71 6.62
C LEU A 473 -4.00 6.21 6.85
N VAL A 474 -2.77 6.70 6.68
CA VAL A 474 -2.42 8.12 6.84
C VAL A 474 -1.71 8.58 5.59
N SER A 475 -2.29 9.54 4.87
CA SER A 475 -1.51 10.31 3.90
C SER A 475 -0.61 11.29 4.65
N ALA A 476 0.66 11.38 4.30
CA ALA A 476 1.49 12.47 4.81
C ALA A 476 0.90 13.81 4.37
N ALA A 477 1.02 14.82 5.23
CA ALA A 477 0.62 16.18 4.88
C ALA A 477 1.46 16.64 3.68
N GLN A 478 0.80 16.90 2.55
CA GLN A 478 1.42 17.46 1.34
C GLN A 478 1.70 18.95 1.48
#